data_AF-A0A318CP07-F1
#
_entry.id   AF-A0A318CP07-F1
#
_cell.length_a   1.000
_cell.length_b   1.000
_cell.length_c   1.000
_cell.angle_alpha   90.00
_cell.angle_beta   90.00
_cell.angle_gamma   90.00
#
_symmetry.space_group_name_H-M   'P 1'
#
loop_
_entity.id
_entity.type
_entity.pdbx_description
1 polymer ?
#
loop_
_entity_poly.entity_id
_entity_poly.type
_entity_poly.pdbx_seq_one_letter_code
_entity_poly.pdbx_strand_id
1 'polypeptide(L)'
;MLKAKCLLKKPKRSKGIWSTDLELGDQTYVVRGLLARAALYREKSEFKKTEVDINEAFNIADQCSMRLHKAECHLEFARLNKIQNRDRKRSISELYKATNMVVDMKYHRRDREIVELEKKLFPKGSWYMPHDEIARL
;
A
#
# COMPACT_ATOMS: atom_id res chain seq x y z
N MET A 1 42.56 0.58 30.46
CA MET A 1 41.60 0.63 29.33
C MET A 1 40.24 0.12 29.81
N LEU A 2 39.26 1.02 29.93
CA LEU A 2 37.87 0.70 30.28
C LEU A 2 37.16 0.08 29.07
N LYS A 3 36.43 -1.02 29.27
CA LYS A 3 35.03 -1.16 28.82
C LYS A 3 34.37 -2.40 29.42
N ALA A 4 33.26 -2.12 30.09
CA ALA A 4 32.46 -3.01 30.90
C ALA A 4 31.68 -4.04 30.06
N LYS A 5 31.63 -5.28 30.56
CA LYS A 5 30.69 -6.32 30.13
C LYS A 5 29.32 -5.99 30.72
N CYS A 6 28.45 -5.31 29.95
CA CYS A 6 27.04 -5.14 30.32
C CYS A 6 26.29 -6.47 30.14
N LEU A 7 26.21 -7.23 31.23
CA LEU A 7 25.19 -8.23 31.48
C LEU A 7 23.82 -7.55 31.56
N LEU A 8 23.06 -7.52 30.47
CA LEU A 8 21.63 -7.17 30.52
C LEU A 8 20.79 -8.44 30.41
N LYS A 9 20.51 -9.02 31.58
CA LYS A 9 19.35 -9.88 31.82
C LYS A 9 18.11 -9.15 31.29
N LYS A 10 17.39 -9.72 30.32
CA LYS A 10 16.09 -9.18 29.89
C LYS A 10 15.12 -9.23 31.09
N PRO A 11 14.45 -8.13 31.47
CA PRO A 11 13.49 -8.16 32.56
C PRO A 11 12.21 -8.88 32.11
N LYS A 12 11.62 -9.64 33.03
CA LYS A 12 10.32 -10.29 32.89
C LYS A 12 9.24 -9.20 32.75
N ARG A 13 8.36 -9.33 31.74
CA ARG A 13 7.20 -8.45 31.55
C ARG A 13 6.28 -8.51 32.77
N SER A 14 6.31 -7.48 33.61
CA SER A 14 5.31 -7.23 34.64
C SER A 14 4.32 -6.16 34.16
N LYS A 15 3.05 -6.58 34.20
CA LYS A 15 1.78 -5.86 34.12
C LYS A 15 1.81 -4.33 34.20
N GLY A 16 1.04 -3.72 33.31
CA GLY A 16 0.27 -2.50 33.59
C GLY A 16 1.03 -1.19 33.54
N ILE A 17 1.18 -0.64 32.35
CA ILE A 17 1.39 0.80 32.15
C ILE A 17 0.46 1.17 31.00
N TRP A 18 -0.60 1.92 31.30
CA TRP A 18 -1.34 2.65 30.28
C TRP A 18 -0.34 3.61 29.66
N SER A 19 0.21 3.25 28.49
CA SER A 19 1.16 4.11 27.83
C SER A 19 0.42 5.38 27.43
N THR A 20 0.99 6.50 27.83
CA THR A 20 0.59 7.86 27.48
C THR A 20 0.89 8.16 26.00
N ASP A 21 0.60 7.22 25.09
CA ASP A 21 0.79 7.36 23.64
C ASP A 21 -0.44 8.01 22.99
N LEU A 22 -1.17 8.85 23.72
CA LEU A 22 -2.42 9.47 23.28
C LEU A 22 -2.20 10.90 22.76
N GLU A 23 -1.17 11.17 21.97
CA GLU A 23 -1.01 12.50 21.35
C GLU A 23 -0.56 12.50 19.88
N LEU A 24 -0.36 11.34 19.27
CA LEU A 24 -0.25 11.22 17.81
C LEU A 24 -1.55 10.60 17.32
N GLY A 25 -2.49 11.44 16.85
CA GLY A 25 -3.74 10.96 16.26
C GLY A 25 -3.48 9.81 15.29
N ASP A 26 -4.34 8.80 15.31
CA ASP A 26 -4.09 7.55 14.58
C ASP A 26 -3.93 7.82 13.08
N GLN A 27 -2.68 7.73 12.61
CA GLN A 27 -2.25 7.99 11.24
C GLN A 27 -2.97 7.10 10.23
N THR A 28 -3.49 5.96 10.68
CA THR A 28 -4.35 5.08 9.88
C THR A 28 -5.55 5.84 9.30
N TYR A 29 -6.19 6.72 10.08
CA TYR A 29 -7.34 7.48 9.60
C TYR A 29 -6.94 8.55 8.58
N VAL A 30 -5.75 9.15 8.74
CA VAL A 30 -5.22 10.13 7.79
C VAL A 30 -5.02 9.47 6.43
N VAL A 31 -4.33 8.33 6.39
CA VAL A 31 -4.07 7.59 5.16
C VAL A 31 -5.36 7.13 4.48
N ARG A 32 -6.32 6.60 5.26
CA ARG A 32 -7.64 6.21 4.72
C ARG A 32 -8.42 7.41 4.16
N GLY A 33 -8.38 8.55 4.85
CA GLY A 33 -9.01 9.78 4.40
C GLY A 33 -8.42 10.28 3.08
N LEU A 34 -7.08 10.27 2.96
CA LEU A 34 -6.38 10.63 1.74
C LEU A 34 -6.73 9.68 0.58
N LEU A 35 -6.74 8.36 0.80
CA LEU A 35 -7.11 7.40 -0.24
C LEU A 35 -8.58 7.54 -0.68
N ALA A 36 -9.50 7.76 0.26
CA ALA A 36 -10.90 8.01 -0.06
C ALA A 36 -11.07 9.31 -0.87
N ARG A 37 -10.34 10.36 -0.51
CA ARG A 37 -10.34 11.64 -1.23
C ARG A 37 -9.70 11.53 -2.61
N ALA A 38 -8.61 10.77 -2.73
CA ALA A 38 -7.97 10.46 -4.00
C ALA A 38 -8.95 9.74 -4.95
N ALA A 39 -9.69 8.74 -4.44
CA ALA A 39 -10.72 8.06 -5.20
C ALA A 39 -11.82 9.01 -5.68
N LEU A 40 -12.29 9.94 -4.82
CA LEU A 40 -13.25 10.97 -5.21
C LEU A 40 -12.70 11.90 -6.30
N TYR A 41 -11.48 12.41 -6.15
CA TYR A 41 -10.85 13.25 -7.18
C TYR A 41 -10.65 12.50 -8.48
N ARG A 42 -10.38 11.20 -8.42
CA ARG A 42 -10.23 10.34 -9.61
C ARG A 42 -11.56 10.26 -10.37
N GLU A 43 -12.68 10.07 -9.68
CA GLU A 43 -14.02 10.09 -10.30
C GLU A 43 -14.37 11.48 -10.87
N LYS A 44 -13.91 12.56 -10.24
CA LYS A 44 -14.06 13.93 -10.75
C LYS A 44 -13.09 14.31 -11.87
N SER A 45 -12.21 13.40 -12.28
CA SER A 45 -11.12 13.67 -13.24
C SER A 45 -10.14 14.76 -12.79
N GLU A 46 -10.04 15.02 -11.48
CA GLU A 46 -9.09 15.96 -10.87
C GLU A 46 -7.74 15.28 -10.60
N PHE A 47 -7.12 14.74 -11.65
CA PHE A 47 -6.00 13.79 -11.54
C PHE A 47 -4.77 14.32 -10.80
N LYS A 48 -4.49 15.62 -10.90
CA LYS A 48 -3.36 16.23 -10.17
C LYS A 48 -3.57 16.17 -8.66
N LYS A 49 -4.82 16.37 -8.19
CA LYS A 49 -5.15 16.25 -6.77
C LYS A 49 -5.16 14.80 -6.32
N THR A 50 -5.65 13.89 -7.16
CA THR A 50 -5.51 12.44 -6.91
C THR A 50 -4.05 12.05 -6.71
N GLU A 51 -3.15 12.49 -7.60
CA GLU A 51 -1.72 12.17 -7.52
C GLU A 51 -1.07 12.72 -6.24
N VAL A 52 -1.42 13.94 -5.83
CA VAL A 52 -0.95 14.52 -4.55
C VAL A 52 -1.40 13.69 -3.36
N ASP A 53 -2.69 13.35 -3.29
CA ASP A 53 -3.24 12.59 -2.16
C ASP A 53 -2.67 11.17 -2.07
N ILE A 54 -2.47 10.48 -3.20
CA ILE A 54 -1.87 9.14 -3.19
C ILE A 54 -0.40 9.21 -2.75
N ASN A 55 0.37 10.19 -3.25
CA ASN A 55 1.77 10.36 -2.85
C ASN A 55 1.91 10.63 -1.35
N GLU A 56 1.06 11.49 -0.79
CA GLU A 56 1.08 11.77 0.64
C GLU A 56 0.68 10.54 1.47
N ALA A 57 -0.39 9.83 1.06
CA ALA A 57 -0.78 8.57 1.68
C ALA A 57 0.34 7.53 1.65
N PHE A 58 1.05 7.43 0.53
CA PHE A 58 2.19 6.53 0.36
C PHE A 58 3.35 6.91 1.28
N ASN A 59 3.70 8.19 1.37
CA ASN A 59 4.79 8.66 2.23
C ASN A 59 4.53 8.33 3.70
N ILE A 60 3.31 8.61 4.19
CA ILE A 60 2.92 8.28 5.57
C ILE A 60 2.97 6.76 5.77
N ALA A 61 2.39 5.99 4.83
CA ALA A 61 2.36 4.54 4.93
C ALA A 61 3.77 3.91 4.92
N ASP A 62 4.69 4.46 4.13
CA ASP A 62 6.08 3.99 4.06
C ASP A 62 6.85 4.29 5.34
N GLN A 63 6.79 5.54 5.83
CA GLN A 63 7.46 5.95 7.07
C GLN A 63 6.93 5.22 8.30
N CYS A 64 5.63 4.95 8.35
CA CYS A 64 4.99 4.24 9.46
C CYS A 64 4.93 2.71 9.26
N SER A 65 5.61 2.16 8.24
CA SER A 65 5.63 0.71 7.94
C SER A 65 4.24 0.07 7.77
N MET A 66 3.26 0.82 7.27
CA MET A 66 1.87 0.41 7.07
C MET A 66 1.69 -0.37 5.76
N ARG A 67 2.15 -1.63 5.75
CA ARG A 67 2.18 -2.48 4.53
C ARG A 67 0.84 -2.56 3.78
N LEU A 68 -0.28 -2.69 4.50
CA LEU A 68 -1.60 -2.77 3.88
C LEU A 68 -1.95 -1.48 3.13
N HIS A 69 -1.73 -0.33 3.74
CA HIS A 69 -2.04 0.95 3.11
C HIS A 69 -1.09 1.28 1.96
N LYS A 70 0.17 0.85 2.06
CA LYS A 70 1.11 0.93 0.93
C LYS A 70 0.63 0.10 -0.27
N ALA A 71 0.07 -1.09 -0.04
CA ALA A 71 -0.56 -1.89 -1.11
C ALA A 71 -1.79 -1.18 -1.71
N GLU A 72 -2.62 -0.54 -0.89
CA GLU A 72 -3.77 0.25 -1.37
C GLU A 72 -3.33 1.47 -2.20
N CYS A 73 -2.23 2.14 -1.83
CA CYS A 73 -1.65 3.22 -2.63
C CYS A 73 -1.20 2.71 -4.01
N HIS A 74 -0.54 1.56 -4.08
CA HIS A 74 -0.16 0.93 -5.36
C HIS A 74 -1.38 0.61 -6.24
N LEU A 75 -2.50 0.14 -5.66
CA LEU A 75 -3.75 -0.08 -6.41
C LEU A 75 -4.32 1.24 -6.96
N GLU A 76 -4.33 2.32 -6.17
CA GLU A 76 -4.82 3.61 -6.64
C GLU A 76 -3.90 4.24 -7.69
N PHE A 77 -2.57 4.08 -7.58
CA PHE A 77 -1.64 4.47 -8.65
C PHE A 77 -1.91 3.72 -9.95
N ALA A 78 -2.14 2.40 -9.88
CA ALA A 78 -2.48 1.60 -11.06
C ALA A 78 -3.79 2.08 -11.72
N ARG A 79 -4.81 2.43 -10.92
CA ARG A 79 -6.08 3.01 -11.41
C ARG A 79 -5.86 4.37 -12.07
N LEU A 80 -5.10 5.25 -11.43
CA LEU A 80 -4.82 6.59 -11.93
C LEU A 80 -4.03 6.57 -13.25
N ASN A 81 -2.97 5.76 -13.32
CA ASN A 81 -2.14 5.62 -14.52
C ASN A 81 -2.94 5.08 -15.70
N LYS A 82 -3.85 4.13 -15.44
CA LYS A 82 -4.76 3.58 -16.45
C LYS A 82 -5.70 4.66 -17.01
N ILE A 83 -6.37 5.41 -16.13
CA ILE A 83 -7.38 6.40 -16.56
C ILE A 83 -6.74 7.53 -17.37
N GLN A 84 -5.56 8.00 -16.95
CA GLN A 84 -4.85 9.04 -17.68
C GLN A 84 -4.16 8.56 -18.97
N ASN A 85 -4.24 7.26 -19.29
CA ASN A 85 -3.58 6.63 -20.43
C ASN A 85 -2.09 6.99 -20.57
N ARG A 86 -1.41 7.26 -19.43
CA ARG A 86 -0.02 7.75 -19.44
C ARG A 86 0.94 6.66 -19.88
N ASP A 87 0.89 5.51 -19.21
CA ASP A 87 1.74 4.36 -19.49
C ASP A 87 1.10 3.07 -18.95
N ARG A 88 0.79 2.15 -19.88
CA ARG A 88 0.23 0.84 -19.55
C ARG A 88 1.20 0.02 -18.71
N LYS A 89 2.51 0.10 -18.98
CA LYS A 89 3.54 -0.67 -18.25
C LYS A 89 3.62 -0.23 -16.79
N ARG A 90 3.53 1.08 -16.53
CA ARG A 90 3.49 1.60 -15.15
C ARG A 90 2.26 1.11 -14.41
N SER A 91 1.09 1.13 -15.05
CA SER A 91 -0.14 0.63 -14.43
C SER A 91 -0.02 -0.85 -14.03
N ILE A 92 0.58 -1.66 -14.91
CA ILE A 92 0.84 -3.08 -14.65
C ILE A 92 1.86 -3.27 -13.52
N SER A 93 2.96 -2.51 -13.52
CA SER A 93 3.98 -2.57 -12.48
C SER A 93 3.42 -2.24 -11.09
N GLU A 94 2.56 -1.22 -11.00
CA GLU A 94 1.92 -0.83 -9.73
C GLU A 94 0.92 -1.89 -9.25
N LEU A 95 0.13 -2.46 -10.17
CA LEU A 95 -0.75 -3.58 -9.86
C LEU A 95 0.04 -4.78 -9.31
N TYR A 96 1.13 -5.15 -9.98
CA TYR A 96 2.00 -6.24 -9.57
C TYR A 96 2.57 -6.04 -8.14
N LYS A 97 3.04 -4.83 -7.82
CA LYS A 97 3.52 -4.50 -6.46
C LYS A 97 2.41 -4.69 -5.43
N ALA A 98 1.21 -4.15 -5.69
CA ALA A 98 0.07 -4.32 -4.78
C ALA A 98 -0.28 -5.80 -4.57
N THR A 99 -0.32 -6.56 -5.66
CA THR A 99 -0.61 -7.99 -5.67
C THR A 99 0.38 -8.77 -4.81
N ASN A 100 1.69 -8.59 -5.02
CA ASN A 100 2.71 -9.27 -4.23
C ASN A 100 2.57 -8.95 -2.74
N MET A 101 2.35 -7.68 -2.41
CA MET A 101 2.15 -7.28 -1.01
C MET A 101 0.92 -7.96 -0.39
N VAL A 102 -0.20 -8.02 -1.11
CA VAL A 102 -1.44 -8.66 -0.65
C VAL A 102 -1.25 -10.17 -0.43
N VAL A 103 -0.58 -10.86 -1.37
CA VAL A 103 -0.26 -12.28 -1.26
C VAL A 103 0.68 -12.55 -0.08
N ASP A 104 1.75 -11.77 0.06
CA ASP A 104 2.71 -11.89 1.16
C ASP A 104 2.04 -11.72 2.53
N MET A 105 1.10 -10.78 2.63
CA MET A 105 0.31 -10.55 3.84
C MET A 105 -0.83 -11.55 4.04
N LYS A 106 -1.11 -12.40 3.04
CA LYS A 106 -2.28 -13.31 2.99
C LYS A 106 -3.60 -12.58 3.21
N TYR A 107 -3.71 -11.36 2.66
CA TYR A 107 -4.83 -10.45 2.91
C TYR A 107 -5.86 -10.48 1.77
N HIS A 108 -6.67 -11.54 1.71
CA HIS A 108 -7.58 -11.81 0.58
C HIS A 108 -8.74 -10.83 0.39
N ARG A 109 -8.92 -9.84 1.27
CA ARG A 109 -10.02 -8.87 1.16
C ARG A 109 -9.91 -7.97 -0.07
N ARG A 110 -8.71 -7.82 -0.65
CA ARG A 110 -8.42 -6.99 -1.82
C ARG A 110 -8.31 -7.76 -3.13
N ASP A 111 -8.53 -9.08 -3.11
CA ASP A 111 -8.42 -9.94 -4.29
C ASP A 111 -9.43 -9.54 -5.37
N ARG A 112 -10.63 -9.13 -4.96
CA ARG A 112 -11.67 -8.67 -5.89
C ARG A 112 -11.20 -7.45 -6.69
N GLU A 113 -10.65 -6.45 -6.00
CA GLU A 113 -10.19 -5.22 -6.63
C GLU A 113 -8.98 -5.46 -7.55
N ILE A 114 -8.09 -6.37 -7.18
CA ILE A 114 -6.97 -6.82 -8.01
C ILE A 114 -7.51 -7.44 -9.31
N VAL A 115 -8.39 -8.44 -9.20
CA VAL A 115 -8.96 -9.13 -10.37
C VAL A 115 -9.74 -8.18 -11.28
N GLU A 116 -10.50 -7.24 -10.72
CA GLU A 116 -11.22 -6.24 -11.51
C GLU A 116 -10.24 -5.30 -12.26
N LEU A 117 -9.12 -4.94 -11.64
CA LEU A 117 -8.11 -4.08 -12.26
C LEU A 117 -7.26 -4.84 -13.28
N GLU A 118 -6.95 -6.10 -13.03
CA GLU A 118 -6.31 -7.03 -13.99
C GLU A 118 -7.13 -7.15 -15.27
N LYS A 119 -8.43 -7.49 -15.17
CA LYS A 119 -9.32 -7.58 -16.34
C LYS A 119 -9.35 -6.29 -17.16
N LYS A 120 -9.24 -5.15 -16.46
CA LYS A 120 -9.21 -3.82 -17.05
C LYS A 120 -7.89 -3.50 -17.76
N LEU A 121 -6.77 -4.04 -17.30
CA LEU A 121 -5.43 -3.81 -17.86
C LEU A 121 -5.03 -4.88 -18.90
N PHE A 122 -5.64 -6.06 -18.82
CA PHE A 122 -5.43 -7.22 -19.68
C PHE A 122 -6.78 -7.70 -20.25
N PRO A 123 -7.36 -6.98 -21.24
CA PRO A 123 -8.56 -7.47 -21.91
C PRO A 123 -8.26 -8.79 -22.65
N LYS A 124 -9.28 -9.66 -22.73
CA LYS A 124 -9.20 -10.99 -23.40
C LYS A 124 -8.58 -10.86 -24.80
N GLY A 125 -7.60 -11.71 -25.10
CA GLY A 125 -6.82 -11.71 -26.35
C GLY A 125 -5.38 -11.21 -26.21
N SER A 126 -5.02 -10.59 -25.07
CA SER A 126 -3.64 -10.32 -24.66
C SER A 126 -3.09 -11.59 -23.98
N TRP A 127 -2.07 -12.24 -24.54
CA TRP A 127 -1.46 -13.45 -23.97
C TRP A 127 -1.15 -13.26 -22.47
N TYR A 128 -1.67 -14.20 -21.67
CA TYR A 128 -1.68 -14.21 -20.21
C TYR A 128 -0.25 -14.47 -19.68
N MET A 129 0.26 -13.65 -18.76
CA MET A 129 1.25 -14.14 -17.78
C MET A 129 0.45 -14.51 -16.53
N PRO A 130 0.35 -15.80 -16.18
CA PRO A 130 -0.38 -16.21 -14.99
C PRO A 130 0.31 -15.66 -13.74
N HIS A 131 -0.50 -15.46 -12.70
CA HIS A 131 -0.14 -14.87 -11.41
C HIS A 131 1.03 -15.61 -10.71
N ASP A 132 1.27 -16.85 -11.12
CA ASP A 132 2.30 -17.78 -10.70
C ASP A 132 3.66 -17.60 -11.41
N GLU A 133 3.72 -16.98 -12.59
CA GLU A 133 4.99 -16.55 -13.22
C GLU A 133 5.46 -15.19 -12.71
N ILE A 134 4.52 -14.38 -12.24
CA ILE A 134 4.78 -13.09 -11.59
C ILE A 134 5.69 -13.26 -10.38
N ALA A 135 5.50 -14.27 -9.54
CA ALA A 135 6.32 -14.52 -8.35
C ALA A 135 7.76 -15.02 -8.64
N ARG A 136 8.18 -15.16 -9.90
CA ARG A 136 9.50 -15.68 -10.32
C ARG A 136 10.46 -14.61 -10.88
N LEU A 137 10.06 -13.34 -10.89
CA LEU A 137 10.92 -12.18 -11.19
C LEU A 137 11.35 -11.49 -9.89
#